data_AF-A0A972DE70-F1
#
_entry.id   AF-A0A972DE70-F1
#
_cell.length_a   1.000
_cell.length_b   1.000
_cell.length_c   1.000
_cell.angle_alpha   90.00
_cell.angle_beta   90.00
_cell.angle_gamma   90.00
#
_symmetry.space_group_name_H-M   'P 1'
#
loop_
_entity.id
_entity.type
_entity.pdbx_description
1 polymer ?
#
loop_
_entity_poly.entity_id
_entity_poly.type
_entity_poly.pdbx_seq_one_letter_code
_entity_poly.pdbx_strand_id
1 'polypeptide(L)'
;MDPSVIEIRKIKYGDYVDKHPNKPYGYYALGELELICKSYDKAMTYFAKALHLNPQYKRANIGYIICLIQQQKYMQAVRHFRKRCRDIEDKTVLMKDLVHAICSDYPLSNPDIRIPVECKAPDLKGKIYRILWSYKISGNIVAGVLLALHFMNKPNNKLFENTKYTLYTDMVALPGIVESLRWHMVKFLSLRMPKIKEQRSVASLFFYIPSNDMSPEYANIVFSTALNGKNPERINRIRKSMENRLIPVTQENMWRYIYFARQEYRYNEQVMKDCLSLIRSGWVDPVIAEALNDMILLKMKGYTEKDLETLRFYGFDISDSSSL
;
A
#
# COMPACT_ATOMS: atom_id res chain seq x y z
N MET A 1 18.66 3.64 -0.88
CA MET A 1 19.49 3.24 0.28
C MET A 1 20.86 3.81 0.02
N ASP A 2 21.50 4.42 1.01
CA ASP A 2 22.82 5.03 0.88
C ASP A 2 23.86 3.96 0.44
N PRO A 3 24.68 4.21 -0.60
CA PRO A 3 25.72 3.29 -1.05
C PRO A 3 26.64 2.79 0.09
N SER A 4 26.97 3.67 1.04
CA SER A 4 27.80 3.31 2.20
C SER A 4 27.17 2.23 3.08
N VAL A 5 25.85 2.30 3.29
CA VAL A 5 25.09 1.31 4.05
C VAL A 5 25.04 -0.04 3.33
N ILE A 6 24.98 -0.03 2.00
CA ILE A 6 25.01 -1.26 1.19
C ILE A 6 26.36 -1.96 1.35
N GLU A 7 27.47 -1.22 1.25
CA GLU A 7 28.81 -1.79 1.40
C GLU A 7 29.06 -2.38 2.79
N ILE A 8 28.69 -1.66 3.85
CA ILE A 8 28.78 -2.15 5.23
C ILE A 8 28.00 -3.46 5.39
N ARG A 9 26.79 -3.54 4.80
CA ARG A 9 25.98 -4.76 4.86
C ARG A 9 26.59 -5.89 4.04
N LYS A 10 27.18 -5.62 2.87
CA LYS A 10 27.86 -6.65 2.06
C LYS A 10 29.02 -7.27 2.83
N ILE A 11 29.87 -6.46 3.47
CA ILE A 11 30.97 -6.95 4.31
C ILE A 11 30.41 -7.79 5.46
N LYS A 12 29.44 -7.25 6.21
CA LYS A 12 28.84 -7.96 7.35
C LYS A 12 28.25 -9.32 7.00
N TYR A 13 27.53 -9.43 5.88
CA TYR A 13 26.95 -10.71 5.45
C TYR A 13 27.98 -11.62 4.78
N GLY A 14 29.03 -11.07 4.18
CA GLY A 14 30.21 -11.83 3.74
C GLY A 14 30.85 -12.55 4.91
N ASP A 15 31.25 -11.82 5.94
CA ASP A 15 31.83 -12.38 7.18
C ASP A 15 30.91 -13.42 7.83
N TYR A 16 29.59 -13.19 7.79
CA TYR A 16 28.61 -14.15 8.31
C TYR A 16 28.58 -15.45 7.51
N VAL A 17 28.66 -15.37 6.18
CA VAL A 17 28.73 -16.56 5.31
C VAL A 17 30.03 -17.31 5.55
N ASP A 18 31.15 -16.62 5.75
CA ASP A 18 32.44 -17.25 6.04
C ASP A 18 32.42 -17.99 7.38
N LYS A 19 31.81 -17.40 8.42
CA LYS A 19 31.64 -18.04 9.74
C LYS A 19 30.59 -19.13 9.75
N HIS A 20 29.59 -19.05 8.87
CA HIS A 20 28.44 -19.95 8.84
C HIS A 20 28.06 -20.39 7.41
N PRO A 21 28.93 -21.14 6.71
CA PRO A 21 28.75 -21.46 5.29
C PRO A 21 27.56 -22.38 5.01
N ASN A 22 27.04 -23.06 6.03
CA ASN A 22 25.89 -23.97 5.92
C ASN A 22 24.54 -23.30 6.25
N LYS A 23 24.53 -22.01 6.64
CA LYS A 23 23.29 -21.30 6.97
C LYS A 23 22.72 -20.58 5.74
N PRO A 24 21.47 -20.87 5.31
CA PRO A 24 20.88 -20.27 4.11
C PRO A 24 20.65 -18.76 4.25
N TYR A 25 20.53 -18.25 5.48
CA TYR A 25 20.25 -16.84 5.76
C TYR A 25 21.32 -15.89 5.21
N GLY A 26 22.62 -16.24 5.33
CA GLY A 26 23.71 -15.37 4.87
C GLY A 26 23.65 -15.17 3.35
N TYR A 27 23.49 -16.27 2.60
CA TYR A 27 23.31 -16.22 1.16
C TYR A 27 22.02 -15.52 0.75
N TYR A 28 20.92 -15.71 1.48
CA TYR A 28 19.69 -14.94 1.23
C TYR A 28 19.92 -13.43 1.37
N ALA A 29 20.58 -12.99 2.46
CA ALA A 29 20.82 -11.57 2.72
C ALA A 29 21.74 -10.94 1.65
N LEU A 30 22.77 -11.66 1.21
CA LEU A 30 23.60 -11.24 0.07
C LEU A 30 22.78 -11.16 -1.23
N GLY A 31 21.91 -12.13 -1.49
CA GLY A 31 21.02 -12.12 -2.65
C GLY A 31 20.05 -10.94 -2.64
N GLU A 32 19.50 -10.60 -1.48
CA GLU A 32 18.63 -9.43 -1.27
C GLU A 32 19.38 -8.11 -1.52
N LEU A 33 20.62 -7.99 -1.06
CA LEU A 33 21.46 -6.81 -1.34
C LEU A 33 21.77 -6.67 -2.83
N GLU A 34 22.15 -7.77 -3.49
CA GLU A 34 22.41 -7.75 -4.95
C GLU A 34 21.14 -7.43 -5.75
N LEU A 35 19.98 -7.89 -5.29
CA LEU A 35 18.69 -7.55 -5.87
C LEU A 35 18.38 -6.04 -5.74
N ILE A 36 18.65 -5.44 -4.58
CA ILE A 36 18.54 -3.98 -4.37
C ILE A 36 19.51 -3.23 -5.30
N CYS A 37 20.71 -3.78 -5.51
CA CYS A 37 21.70 -3.25 -6.46
C CYS A 37 21.35 -3.53 -7.93
N LYS A 38 20.18 -4.14 -8.23
CA LYS A 38 19.74 -4.55 -9.57
C LYS A 38 20.70 -5.51 -10.27
N SER A 39 21.59 -6.17 -9.52
CA SER A 39 22.53 -7.18 -10.01
C SER A 39 21.85 -8.55 -9.99
N TYR A 40 20.84 -8.73 -10.87
CA TYR A 40 19.92 -9.86 -10.81
C TYR A 40 20.59 -11.23 -10.97
N ASP A 41 21.61 -11.37 -11.82
CA ASP A 41 22.31 -12.65 -11.99
C ASP A 41 23.06 -13.05 -10.72
N LYS A 42 23.75 -12.10 -10.07
CA LYS A 42 24.41 -12.33 -8.77
C LYS A 42 23.38 -12.67 -7.70
N ALA A 43 22.29 -11.91 -7.63
CA ALA A 43 21.20 -12.19 -6.70
C ALA A 43 20.65 -13.62 -6.86
N MET A 44 20.41 -14.05 -8.10
CA MET A 44 19.96 -15.41 -8.40
C MET A 44 20.96 -16.49 -7.98
N THR A 45 22.27 -16.28 -8.16
CA THR A 45 23.28 -17.25 -7.69
C THR A 45 23.28 -17.39 -6.18
N TYR A 46 23.17 -16.29 -5.43
CA TYR A 46 23.07 -16.30 -3.98
C TYR A 46 21.76 -16.94 -3.49
N PHE A 47 20.61 -16.63 -4.11
CA PHE A 47 19.35 -17.29 -3.80
C PHE A 47 19.39 -18.79 -4.12
N ALA A 48 20.00 -19.19 -5.23
CA ALA A 48 20.18 -20.59 -5.58
C ALA A 48 21.04 -21.34 -4.54
N LYS A 49 22.12 -20.72 -4.04
CA LYS A 49 22.91 -21.28 -2.94
C LYS A 49 22.09 -21.43 -1.66
N ALA A 50 21.30 -20.42 -1.29
CA ALA A 50 20.39 -20.50 -0.14
C ALA A 50 19.38 -21.64 -0.27
N LEU A 51 18.82 -21.83 -1.48
CA LEU A 51 17.87 -22.90 -1.79
C LEU A 51 18.51 -24.28 -1.91
N HIS A 52 19.80 -24.36 -2.25
CA HIS A 52 20.56 -25.60 -2.20
C HIS A 52 20.75 -26.08 -0.75
N LEU A 53 21.10 -25.16 0.15
CA LEU A 53 21.25 -25.45 1.58
C LEU A 53 19.92 -25.76 2.27
N ASN A 54 18.86 -25.04 1.90
CA ASN A 54 17.52 -25.30 2.38
C ASN A 54 16.50 -25.08 1.24
N PRO A 55 16.02 -26.16 0.59
CA PRO A 55 15.03 -26.06 -0.47
C PRO A 55 13.74 -25.36 -0.06
N GLN A 56 13.35 -25.42 1.21
CA GLN A 56 12.12 -24.82 1.74
C GLN A 56 12.33 -23.37 2.22
N TYR A 57 13.46 -22.75 1.92
CA TYR A 57 13.74 -21.38 2.34
C TYR A 57 12.88 -20.36 1.55
N LYS A 58 11.66 -20.13 2.05
CA LYS A 58 10.57 -19.40 1.38
C LYS A 58 10.98 -18.00 0.88
N ARG A 59 11.77 -17.25 1.66
CA ARG A 59 12.24 -15.90 1.27
C ARG A 59 13.20 -15.93 0.07
N ALA A 60 14.06 -16.93 -0.04
CA ALA A 60 14.92 -17.08 -1.23
C ALA A 60 14.13 -17.50 -2.46
N ASN A 61 13.08 -18.33 -2.31
CA ASN A 61 12.16 -18.64 -3.42
C ASN A 61 11.50 -17.36 -3.96
N ILE A 62 11.03 -16.48 -3.07
CA ILE A 62 10.43 -15.19 -3.46
C ILE A 62 11.46 -14.29 -4.15
N GLY A 63 12.63 -14.11 -3.54
CA GLY A 63 13.73 -13.33 -4.14
C GLY A 63 14.12 -13.82 -5.54
N TYR A 64 14.16 -15.14 -5.74
CA TYR A 64 14.45 -15.75 -7.03
C TYR A 64 13.34 -15.50 -8.07
N ILE A 65 12.07 -15.66 -7.69
CA ILE A 65 10.91 -15.36 -8.57
C ILE A 65 10.94 -13.89 -9.01
N ILE A 66 11.22 -12.99 -8.08
CA ILE A 66 11.34 -11.56 -8.36
C ILE A 66 12.47 -11.30 -9.35
N CYS A 67 13.67 -11.87 -9.15
CA CYS A 67 14.78 -11.71 -10.08
C CYS A 67 14.38 -12.15 -11.50
N LEU A 68 13.68 -13.28 -11.63
CA LEU A 68 13.18 -13.76 -12.92
C LEU A 68 12.21 -12.77 -13.56
N ILE A 69 11.33 -12.13 -12.79
CA ILE A 69 10.37 -11.14 -13.29
C ILE A 69 11.10 -9.88 -13.74
N GLN A 70 12.06 -9.40 -12.96
CA GLN A 70 12.88 -8.23 -13.29
C GLN A 70 13.73 -8.46 -14.55
N GLN A 71 14.19 -9.70 -14.76
CA GLN A 71 14.84 -10.13 -16.01
C GLN A 71 13.86 -10.46 -17.16
N GLN A 72 12.56 -10.19 -17.00
CA GLN A 72 11.50 -10.48 -17.99
C GLN A 72 11.34 -11.98 -18.36
N LYS A 73 11.87 -12.87 -17.52
CA LYS A 73 11.76 -14.33 -17.63
C LYS A 73 10.44 -14.83 -17.01
N TYR A 74 9.31 -14.23 -17.39
CA TYR A 74 7.99 -14.45 -16.78
C TYR A 74 7.55 -15.92 -16.75
N MET A 75 7.77 -16.68 -17.83
CA MET A 75 7.39 -18.09 -17.87
C MET A 75 8.19 -18.95 -16.88
N GLN A 76 9.46 -18.60 -16.64
CA GLN A 76 10.28 -19.28 -15.63
C GLN A 76 9.77 -18.93 -14.23
N ALA A 77 9.41 -17.67 -13.99
CA ALA A 77 8.84 -17.21 -12.73
C ALA A 77 7.53 -17.95 -12.38
N VAL A 78 6.60 -18.02 -13.35
CA VAL A 78 5.32 -18.73 -13.19
C VAL A 78 5.54 -20.23 -12.90
N ARG A 79 6.46 -20.89 -13.62
CA ARG A 79 6.79 -22.30 -13.38
C ARG A 79 7.44 -22.52 -12.02
N HIS A 80 8.36 -21.63 -11.61
CA HIS A 80 9.02 -21.74 -10.33
C HIS A 80 8.05 -21.55 -9.18
N PHE A 81 7.16 -20.55 -9.25
CA PHE A 81 6.11 -20.36 -8.26
C PHE A 81 5.21 -21.59 -8.19
N ARG A 82 4.75 -22.12 -9.34
CA ARG A 82 3.91 -23.34 -9.37
C ARG A 82 4.53 -24.53 -8.66
N LYS A 83 5.86 -24.70 -8.73
CA LYS A 83 6.56 -25.80 -8.03
C LYS A 83 6.64 -25.60 -6.51
N ARG A 84 6.54 -24.35 -6.04
CA ARG A 84 6.79 -23.96 -4.64
C ARG A 84 5.60 -23.26 -3.98
N CYS A 85 4.43 -23.27 -4.62
CA CYS A 85 3.28 -22.44 -4.22
C CYS A 85 2.72 -22.85 -2.87
N ARG A 86 2.63 -24.16 -2.57
CA ARG A 86 2.18 -24.69 -1.28
C ARG A 86 2.95 -24.09 -0.11
N ASP A 87 4.27 -23.99 -0.24
CA ASP A 87 5.12 -23.41 0.80
C ASP A 87 4.89 -21.90 0.98
N ILE A 88 4.54 -21.18 -0.08
CA ILE A 88 4.39 -19.71 -0.06
C ILE A 88 2.97 -19.29 0.35
N GLU A 89 1.95 -20.02 -0.12
CA GLU A 89 0.52 -19.77 0.14
C GLU A 89 0.15 -19.93 1.61
N ASP A 90 0.83 -20.81 2.34
CA ASP A 90 0.65 -20.98 3.79
C ASP A 90 0.98 -19.73 4.63
N LYS A 91 1.67 -18.73 4.06
CA LYS A 91 2.09 -17.52 4.79
C LYS A 91 1.61 -16.25 4.09
N THR A 92 0.53 -15.69 4.61
CA THR A 92 -0.12 -14.45 4.14
C THR A 92 0.84 -13.26 3.98
N VAL A 93 1.81 -13.10 4.88
CA VAL A 93 2.83 -12.04 4.83
C VAL A 93 3.75 -12.22 3.62
N LEU A 94 4.24 -13.43 3.38
CA LEU A 94 5.15 -13.72 2.26
C LEU A 94 4.44 -13.57 0.91
N MET A 95 3.16 -13.94 0.85
CA MET A 95 2.34 -13.70 -0.34
C MET A 95 2.15 -12.20 -0.60
N LYS A 96 1.84 -11.43 0.44
CA LYS A 96 1.72 -9.97 0.36
C LYS A 96 3.02 -9.33 -0.16
N ASP A 97 4.17 -9.78 0.32
CA ASP A 97 5.48 -9.28 -0.10
C ASP A 97 5.76 -9.64 -1.56
N LEU A 98 5.50 -10.88 -1.97
CA LEU A 98 5.65 -11.32 -3.36
C LEU A 98 4.77 -10.50 -4.31
N VAL A 99 3.48 -10.36 -4.00
CA VAL A 99 2.54 -9.60 -4.85
C VAL A 99 2.98 -8.13 -4.94
N HIS A 100 3.39 -7.53 -3.82
CA HIS A 100 3.89 -6.17 -3.81
C HIS A 100 5.15 -6.00 -4.66
N ALA A 101 6.09 -6.95 -4.56
CA ALA A 101 7.33 -6.96 -5.32
C ALA A 101 7.13 -7.17 -6.83
N ILE A 102 6.04 -7.82 -7.24
CA ILE A 102 5.69 -7.94 -8.66
C ILE A 102 5.11 -6.62 -9.18
N CYS A 103 4.33 -5.92 -8.35
CA CYS A 103 3.69 -4.67 -8.71
C CYS A 103 4.63 -3.45 -8.64
N SER A 104 5.77 -3.56 -7.94
CA SER A 104 6.67 -2.45 -7.63
C SER A 104 8.14 -2.79 -7.90
N ASP A 105 8.96 -1.77 -8.19
CA ASP A 105 10.41 -1.92 -8.40
C ASP A 105 11.22 -2.18 -7.12
N TYR A 106 10.55 -2.21 -5.95
CA TYR A 106 11.18 -2.35 -4.64
C TYR A 106 10.82 -3.71 -4.02
N PRO A 107 11.62 -4.75 -4.31
CA PRO A 107 11.16 -6.12 -4.17
C PRO A 107 11.06 -6.65 -2.75
N LEU A 108 11.70 -6.02 -1.76
CA LEU A 108 11.79 -6.55 -0.39
C LEU A 108 11.91 -5.46 0.70
N SER A 109 11.63 -4.19 0.39
CA SER A 109 11.64 -3.16 1.44
C SER A 109 10.43 -3.31 2.36
N ASN A 110 10.65 -3.08 3.66
CA ASN A 110 9.69 -3.16 4.76
C ASN A 110 8.24 -2.94 4.29
N PRO A 111 7.29 -3.88 4.52
CA PRO A 111 5.89 -3.77 4.06
C PRO A 111 5.17 -2.49 4.51
N ASP A 112 5.75 -1.76 5.46
CA ASP A 112 5.29 -0.46 5.94
C ASP A 112 5.77 0.73 5.08
N ILE A 113 6.84 0.58 4.30
CA ILE A 113 7.35 1.60 3.35
C ILE A 113 6.76 1.33 1.97
N ARG A 114 5.43 1.45 1.87
CA ARG A 114 4.72 1.45 0.59
C ARG A 114 4.78 2.85 0.02
N ILE A 115 5.81 3.10 -0.79
CA ILE A 115 5.91 4.33 -1.59
C ILE A 115 4.81 4.28 -2.66
N PRO A 116 4.19 5.42 -3.04
CA PRO A 116 3.38 5.48 -4.24
C PRO A 116 4.22 5.05 -5.45
N VAL A 117 4.01 3.81 -5.93
CA VAL A 117 4.72 3.29 -7.10
C VAL A 117 3.76 3.23 -8.28
N GLU A 118 4.15 3.86 -9.39
CA GLU A 118 3.52 3.62 -10.67
C GLU A 118 3.83 2.19 -11.10
N CYS A 119 2.78 1.39 -11.31
CA CYS A 119 2.93 0.00 -11.70
C CYS A 119 3.56 -0.08 -13.10
N LYS A 120 4.73 -0.73 -13.20
CA LYS A 120 5.31 -1.07 -14.50
C LYS A 120 4.63 -2.31 -15.05
N ALA A 121 3.98 -2.18 -16.20
CA ALA A 121 3.36 -3.34 -16.82
C ALA A 121 4.37 -4.16 -17.63
N PRO A 122 4.36 -5.49 -17.48
CA PRO A 122 5.12 -6.37 -18.34
C PRO A 122 4.50 -6.40 -19.75
N ASP A 123 5.33 -6.33 -20.80
CA ASP A 123 4.87 -6.67 -22.14
C ASP A 123 4.84 -8.20 -22.30
N LEU A 124 3.63 -8.75 -22.31
CA LEU A 124 3.37 -10.18 -22.44
C LEU A 124 3.05 -10.61 -23.87
N LYS A 125 3.36 -9.79 -24.88
CA LYS A 125 3.18 -10.14 -26.30
C LYS A 125 3.80 -11.51 -26.61
N GLY A 126 3.04 -12.37 -27.28
CA GLY A 126 3.42 -13.76 -27.60
C GLY A 126 3.44 -14.74 -26.42
N LYS A 127 3.38 -14.28 -25.17
CA LYS A 127 3.37 -15.13 -23.95
C LYS A 127 2.00 -15.15 -23.25
N ILE A 128 1.13 -14.19 -23.56
CA ILE A 128 -0.16 -13.97 -22.88
C ILE A 128 -1.02 -15.23 -22.78
N TYR A 129 -1.18 -15.98 -23.87
CA TYR A 129 -2.03 -17.19 -23.87
C TYR A 129 -1.48 -18.29 -22.95
N ARG A 130 -0.15 -18.46 -22.90
CA ARG A 130 0.49 -19.45 -22.02
C ARG A 130 0.37 -19.07 -20.55
N ILE A 131 0.51 -17.79 -20.23
CA ILE A 131 0.35 -17.27 -18.86
C ILE A 131 -1.11 -17.37 -18.44
N LEU A 132 -2.04 -17.00 -19.33
CA LEU A 132 -3.48 -17.11 -19.11
C LEU A 132 -3.92 -18.55 -18.88
N TRP A 133 -3.41 -19.48 -19.66
CA TRP A 133 -3.65 -20.91 -19.47
C TRP A 133 -3.16 -21.38 -18.10
N SER A 134 -1.95 -20.97 -17.69
CA SER A 134 -1.43 -21.30 -16.36
C SER A 134 -2.31 -20.72 -15.24
N TYR A 135 -2.81 -19.49 -15.39
CA TYR A 135 -3.71 -18.87 -14.44
C TYR A 135 -5.01 -19.67 -14.30
N LYS A 136 -5.69 -19.96 -15.43
CA LYS A 136 -6.98 -20.68 -15.44
C LYS A 136 -6.91 -22.08 -14.83
N ILE A 137 -5.78 -22.77 -14.96
CA ILE A 137 -5.64 -24.16 -14.46
C ILE A 137 -5.24 -24.21 -13.00
N SER A 138 -4.37 -23.31 -12.55
CA SER A 138 -3.71 -23.44 -11.25
C SER A 138 -3.96 -22.29 -10.29
N GLY A 139 -4.73 -21.27 -10.68
CA GLY A 139 -4.94 -20.08 -9.86
C GLY A 139 -3.64 -19.33 -9.54
N ASN A 140 -2.60 -19.50 -10.38
CA ASN A 140 -1.25 -19.03 -10.09
C ASN A 140 -1.25 -17.50 -9.92
N ILE A 141 -1.02 -17.04 -8.69
CA ILE A 141 -1.09 -15.64 -8.30
C ILE A 141 -0.08 -14.79 -9.10
N VAL A 142 1.14 -15.29 -9.31
CA VAL A 142 2.15 -14.60 -10.12
C VAL A 142 1.65 -14.40 -11.55
N ALA A 143 1.04 -15.42 -12.15
CA ALA A 143 0.42 -15.29 -13.47
C ALA A 143 -0.74 -14.28 -13.47
N GLY A 144 -1.60 -14.31 -12.45
CA GLY A 144 -2.72 -13.39 -12.29
C GLY A 144 -2.28 -11.93 -12.20
N VAL A 145 -1.31 -11.62 -11.33
CA VAL A 145 -0.78 -10.26 -11.16
C VAL A 145 -0.10 -9.77 -12.44
N LEU A 146 0.70 -10.59 -13.11
CA LEU A 146 1.33 -10.22 -14.39
C LEU A 146 0.29 -9.91 -15.48
N LEU A 147 -0.79 -10.69 -15.56
CA LEU A 147 -1.89 -10.44 -16.49
C LEU A 147 -2.64 -9.15 -16.13
N ALA A 148 -2.88 -8.90 -14.84
CA ALA A 148 -3.59 -7.70 -14.40
C ALA A 148 -2.81 -6.43 -14.74
N LEU A 149 -1.49 -6.44 -14.48
CA LEU A 149 -0.58 -5.36 -14.88
C LEU A 149 -0.59 -5.17 -16.41
N HIS A 150 -0.55 -6.25 -17.18
CA HIS A 150 -0.60 -6.17 -18.65
C HIS A 150 -1.88 -5.52 -19.17
N PHE A 151 -3.04 -5.89 -18.59
CA PHE A 151 -4.33 -5.35 -19.01
C PHE A 151 -4.53 -3.90 -18.59
N MET A 152 -3.95 -3.48 -17.47
CA MET A 152 -3.94 -2.07 -17.04
C MET A 152 -3.32 -1.16 -18.10
N ASN A 153 -2.21 -1.57 -18.73
CA ASN A 153 -1.56 -0.79 -19.79
C ASN A 153 -2.25 -0.90 -21.17
N LYS A 154 -3.10 -1.91 -21.39
CA LYS A 154 -3.85 -2.10 -22.65
C LYS A 154 -5.36 -2.17 -22.38
N PRO A 155 -5.98 -1.06 -21.93
CA PRO A 155 -7.37 -1.04 -21.49
C PRO A 155 -8.34 -1.38 -22.63
N ASN A 156 -8.08 -0.90 -23.85
CA ASN A 156 -9.02 -0.95 -24.98
C ASN A 156 -9.11 -2.31 -25.71
N ASN A 157 -8.45 -3.35 -25.21
CA ASN A 157 -8.55 -4.67 -25.83
C ASN A 157 -9.84 -5.40 -25.40
N LYS A 158 -10.87 -5.33 -26.25
CA LYS A 158 -12.19 -5.99 -26.07
C LYS A 158 -12.11 -7.52 -26.08
N LEU A 159 -11.12 -8.09 -26.77
CA LEU A 159 -10.99 -9.55 -26.91
C LEU A 159 -10.83 -10.28 -25.55
N PHE A 160 -10.28 -9.60 -24.55
CA PHE A 160 -10.06 -10.16 -23.22
C PHE A 160 -11.04 -9.64 -22.16
N GLU A 161 -12.13 -8.96 -22.54
CA GLU A 161 -12.98 -8.25 -21.57
C GLU A 161 -13.57 -9.16 -20.48
N ASN A 162 -14.15 -10.30 -20.87
CA ASN A 162 -14.67 -11.28 -19.89
C ASN A 162 -13.55 -11.90 -19.04
N THR A 163 -12.37 -12.10 -19.63
CA THR A 163 -11.21 -12.61 -18.89
C THR A 163 -10.66 -11.59 -17.90
N LYS A 164 -10.63 -10.30 -18.26
CA LYS A 164 -10.27 -9.19 -17.38
C LYS A 164 -11.22 -9.14 -16.20
N TYR A 165 -12.52 -9.28 -16.47
CA TYR A 165 -13.54 -9.27 -15.43
C TYR A 165 -13.31 -10.38 -14.40
N THR A 166 -13.20 -11.65 -14.82
CA THR A 166 -12.94 -12.77 -13.90
C THR A 166 -11.62 -12.61 -13.16
N LEU A 167 -10.56 -12.20 -13.86
CA LEU A 167 -9.26 -11.99 -13.24
C LEU A 167 -9.31 -10.90 -12.17
N TYR A 168 -9.95 -9.76 -12.46
CA TYR A 168 -10.02 -8.65 -11.52
C TYR A 168 -10.91 -8.98 -10.33
N THR A 169 -12.00 -9.74 -10.51
CA THR A 169 -12.82 -10.20 -9.37
C THR A 169 -12.02 -11.09 -8.41
N ASP A 170 -11.18 -11.98 -8.95
CA ASP A 170 -10.36 -12.89 -8.14
C ASP A 170 -9.22 -12.14 -7.42
N MET A 171 -8.64 -11.12 -8.08
CA MET A 171 -7.43 -10.44 -7.60
C MET A 171 -7.71 -9.21 -6.74
N VAL A 172 -8.85 -8.52 -6.88
CA VAL A 172 -9.07 -7.20 -6.24
C VAL A 172 -8.91 -7.21 -4.71
N ALA A 173 -9.29 -8.32 -4.07
CA ALA A 173 -9.20 -8.51 -2.63
C ALA A 173 -7.83 -9.06 -2.16
N LEU A 174 -6.90 -9.34 -3.08
CA LEU A 174 -5.61 -9.92 -2.75
C LEU A 174 -4.72 -8.92 -2.00
N PRO A 175 -4.18 -9.29 -0.82
CA PRO A 175 -3.23 -8.44 -0.11
C PRO A 175 -1.92 -8.32 -0.90
N GLY A 176 -1.26 -7.17 -0.78
CA GLY A 176 0.02 -6.93 -1.47
C GLY A 176 -0.12 -6.15 -2.78
N ILE A 177 -1.28 -6.20 -3.43
CA ILE A 177 -1.54 -5.41 -4.64
C ILE A 177 -1.34 -3.92 -4.33
N VAL A 178 -0.64 -3.23 -5.24
CA VAL A 178 -0.41 -1.78 -5.14
C VAL A 178 -1.71 -1.03 -5.39
N GLU A 179 -1.91 0.07 -4.66
CA GLU A 179 -3.14 0.84 -4.60
C GLU A 179 -3.58 1.36 -5.97
N SER A 180 -2.64 1.73 -6.85
CA SER A 180 -2.92 2.17 -8.23
C SER A 180 -3.55 1.06 -9.07
N LEU A 181 -3.00 -0.15 -9.03
CA LEU A 181 -3.57 -1.32 -9.70
C LEU A 181 -4.91 -1.72 -9.08
N ARG A 182 -5.02 -1.71 -7.74
CA ARG A 182 -6.30 -2.02 -7.05
C ARG A 182 -7.39 -1.06 -7.46
N TRP A 183 -7.12 0.25 -7.46
CA TRP A 183 -8.11 1.24 -7.90
C TRP A 183 -8.48 1.07 -9.36
N HIS A 184 -7.53 0.76 -10.25
CA HIS A 184 -7.84 0.45 -11.65
C HIS A 184 -8.82 -0.72 -11.77
N MET A 185 -8.59 -1.80 -11.01
CA MET A 185 -9.51 -2.95 -10.97
C MET A 185 -10.89 -2.58 -10.43
N VAL A 186 -10.97 -1.83 -9.33
CA VAL A 186 -12.23 -1.35 -8.76
C VAL A 186 -12.99 -0.48 -9.77
N LYS A 187 -12.31 0.46 -10.44
CA LYS A 187 -12.90 1.33 -11.46
C LYS A 187 -13.46 0.52 -12.63
N PHE A 188 -12.70 -0.45 -13.15
CA PHE A 188 -13.15 -1.34 -14.22
C PHE A 188 -14.35 -2.19 -13.80
N LEU A 189 -14.27 -2.85 -12.65
CA LEU A 189 -15.35 -3.72 -12.14
C LEU A 189 -16.63 -2.91 -11.87
N SER A 190 -16.50 -1.67 -11.43
CA SER A 190 -17.66 -0.80 -11.14
C SER A 190 -18.54 -0.51 -12.35
N LEU A 191 -18.02 -0.68 -13.58
CA LEU A 191 -18.80 -0.52 -14.81
C LEU A 191 -19.90 -1.59 -14.96
N ARG A 192 -19.67 -2.80 -14.43
CA ARG A 192 -20.65 -3.91 -14.45
C ARG A 192 -21.24 -4.19 -13.06
N MET A 193 -20.51 -3.91 -12.00
CA MET A 193 -20.91 -4.12 -10.60
C MET A 193 -20.70 -2.83 -9.78
N PRO A 194 -21.64 -1.88 -9.80
CA PRO A 194 -21.47 -0.60 -9.11
C PRO A 194 -21.26 -0.77 -7.59
N LYS A 195 -21.88 -1.79 -6.98
CA LYS A 195 -21.77 -2.13 -5.55
C LYS A 195 -20.33 -2.37 -5.07
N ILE A 196 -19.37 -2.65 -5.97
CA ILE A 196 -17.98 -2.84 -5.56
C ILE A 196 -17.36 -1.58 -4.94
N LYS A 197 -17.84 -0.39 -5.30
CA LYS A 197 -17.40 0.88 -4.70
C LYS A 197 -17.85 1.05 -3.25
N GLU A 198 -18.84 0.28 -2.81
CA GLU A 198 -19.37 0.34 -1.43
C GLU A 198 -18.76 -0.74 -0.53
N GLN A 199 -18.02 -1.70 -1.12
CA GLN A 199 -17.43 -2.81 -0.37
C GLN A 199 -16.31 -2.32 0.55
N ARG A 200 -16.63 -2.24 1.84
CA ARG A 200 -15.69 -1.86 2.90
C ARG A 200 -14.51 -2.82 3.01
N SER A 201 -14.68 -4.10 2.68
CA SER A 201 -13.59 -5.08 2.66
C SER A 201 -12.48 -4.67 1.68
N VAL A 202 -12.84 -4.27 0.46
CA VAL A 202 -11.88 -3.81 -0.56
C VAL A 202 -11.28 -2.45 -0.18
N ALA A 203 -12.10 -1.52 0.29
CA ALA A 203 -11.64 -0.20 0.75
C ALA A 203 -10.62 -0.32 1.91
N SER A 204 -10.84 -1.30 2.80
CA SER A 204 -9.95 -1.57 3.93
C SER A 204 -8.55 -2.05 3.53
N LEU A 205 -8.30 -2.41 2.26
CA LEU A 205 -6.99 -2.84 1.77
C LEU A 205 -6.08 -1.68 1.32
N PHE A 206 -6.60 -0.46 1.20
CA PHE A 206 -5.83 0.70 0.77
C PHE A 206 -5.03 1.32 1.93
N PHE A 207 -3.72 1.54 1.73
CA PHE A 207 -2.85 2.24 2.68
C PHE A 207 -2.66 3.73 2.38
N TYR A 208 -2.93 4.16 1.14
CA TYR A 208 -2.90 5.55 0.70
C TYR A 208 -3.85 5.71 -0.49
N ILE A 209 -4.23 6.94 -0.81
CA ILE A 209 -5.00 7.24 -2.03
C ILE A 209 -4.04 7.20 -3.23
N PRO A 210 -4.33 6.48 -4.33
CA PRO A 210 -3.50 6.46 -5.54
C PRO A 210 -3.70 7.71 -6.42
N SER A 211 -2.77 7.97 -7.35
CA SER A 211 -2.78 9.15 -8.24
C SER A 211 -3.80 9.09 -9.38
N ASN A 212 -4.37 7.91 -9.65
CA ASN A 212 -5.13 7.62 -10.86
C ASN A 212 -6.61 8.08 -10.80
N ASP A 213 -6.87 9.37 -10.53
CA ASP A 213 -8.21 9.98 -10.51
C ASP A 213 -9.22 9.17 -9.67
N MET A 214 -8.88 8.93 -8.40
CA MET A 214 -9.83 8.33 -7.46
C MET A 214 -10.96 9.32 -7.16
N SER A 215 -12.21 8.84 -7.22
CA SER A 215 -13.35 9.73 -6.95
C SER A 215 -13.37 10.14 -5.47
N PRO A 216 -13.75 11.40 -5.15
CA PRO A 216 -13.81 11.87 -3.77
C PRO A 216 -14.69 11.00 -2.87
N GLU A 217 -15.78 10.45 -3.40
CA GLU A 217 -16.71 9.59 -2.65
C GLU A 217 -15.99 8.31 -2.20
N TYR A 218 -15.28 7.64 -3.11
CA TYR A 218 -14.57 6.41 -2.78
C TYR A 218 -13.37 6.68 -1.87
N ALA A 219 -12.67 7.81 -2.06
CA ALA A 219 -11.58 8.22 -1.17
C ALA A 219 -12.07 8.43 0.27
N ASN A 220 -13.26 9.02 0.44
CA ASN A 220 -13.90 9.16 1.75
C ASN A 220 -14.34 7.82 2.37
N ILE A 221 -14.76 6.84 1.56
CA ILE A 221 -15.02 5.47 2.04
C ILE A 221 -13.71 4.80 2.51
N VAL A 222 -12.62 4.94 1.74
CA VAL A 222 -11.31 4.43 2.14
C VAL A 222 -10.87 5.06 3.47
N PHE A 223 -11.02 6.38 3.62
CA PHE A 223 -10.67 7.08 4.85
C PHE A 223 -11.54 6.66 6.05
N SER A 224 -12.86 6.53 5.86
CA SER A 224 -13.75 6.09 6.94
C SER A 224 -13.45 4.67 7.43
N THR A 225 -13.05 3.76 6.53
CA THR A 225 -12.61 2.41 6.92
C THR A 225 -11.27 2.43 7.66
N ALA A 226 -10.36 3.35 7.32
CA ALA A 226 -9.10 3.50 8.04
C ALA A 226 -9.31 4.04 9.46
N LEU A 227 -10.23 5.01 9.63
CA LEU A 227 -10.63 5.55 10.93
C LEU A 227 -11.25 4.46 11.83
N ASN A 228 -12.05 3.54 11.29
CA ASN A 228 -12.56 2.38 12.04
C ASN A 228 -11.45 1.47 12.58
N GLY A 229 -10.36 1.31 11.82
CA GLY A 229 -9.24 0.45 12.20
C GLY A 229 -8.32 1.04 13.28
N LYS A 230 -8.47 2.32 13.63
CA LYS A 230 -7.69 3.05 14.66
C LYS A 230 -6.15 2.91 14.54
N ASN A 231 -5.62 2.67 13.34
CA ASN A 231 -4.17 2.62 13.13
C ASN A 231 -3.65 4.03 12.76
N PRO A 232 -2.86 4.69 13.65
CA PRO A 232 -2.46 6.09 13.47
C PRO A 232 -1.64 6.32 12.21
N GLU A 233 -0.71 5.41 11.90
CA GLU A 233 0.15 5.55 10.73
C GLU A 233 -0.66 5.50 9.44
N ARG A 234 -1.59 4.56 9.36
CA ARG A 234 -2.44 4.39 8.19
C ARG A 234 -3.36 5.60 7.98
N ILE A 235 -3.99 6.08 9.06
CA ILE A 235 -4.88 7.25 9.02
C ILE A 235 -4.11 8.46 8.51
N ASN A 236 -2.94 8.73 9.08
CA ASN A 236 -2.10 9.88 8.70
C ASN A 236 -1.60 9.79 7.25
N ARG A 237 -1.23 8.60 6.77
CA ARG A 237 -0.81 8.40 5.37
C ARG A 237 -1.97 8.67 4.39
N ILE A 238 -3.15 8.13 4.67
CA ILE A 238 -4.33 8.37 3.82
C ILE A 238 -4.68 9.85 3.84
N ARG A 239 -4.72 10.49 5.02
CA ARG A 239 -5.02 11.91 5.15
C ARG A 239 -4.05 12.78 4.35
N LYS A 240 -2.75 12.58 4.53
CA LYS A 240 -1.72 13.30 3.77
C LYS A 240 -1.86 13.10 2.27
N SER A 241 -2.23 11.89 1.84
CA SER A 241 -2.44 11.59 0.42
C SER A 241 -3.71 12.22 -0.18
N MET A 242 -4.73 12.50 0.64
CA MET A 242 -5.93 13.25 0.24
C MET A 242 -5.61 14.74 0.14
N GLU A 243 -4.89 15.28 1.12
CA GLU A 243 -4.44 16.68 1.15
C GLU A 243 -3.57 17.04 -0.05
N ASN A 244 -2.54 16.23 -0.34
CA ASN A 244 -1.67 16.41 -1.49
C ASN A 244 -2.43 16.44 -2.83
N ARG A 245 -3.65 15.89 -2.88
CA ARG A 245 -4.50 15.84 -4.06
C ARG A 245 -5.72 16.76 -3.98
N LEU A 246 -5.82 17.56 -2.92
CA LEU A 246 -6.93 18.47 -2.68
C LEU A 246 -8.30 17.76 -2.73
N ILE A 247 -8.37 16.51 -2.26
CA ILE A 247 -9.62 15.75 -2.23
C ILE A 247 -10.44 16.23 -1.02
N PRO A 248 -11.68 16.71 -1.22
CA PRO A 248 -12.51 17.18 -0.12
C PRO A 248 -12.90 16.02 0.81
N VAL A 249 -12.88 16.29 2.10
CA VAL A 249 -13.27 15.33 3.14
C VAL A 249 -14.69 15.65 3.61
N THR A 250 -15.51 14.62 3.80
CA THR A 250 -16.88 14.81 4.31
C THR A 250 -16.88 15.31 5.75
N GLN A 251 -17.91 16.06 6.15
CA GLN A 251 -18.07 16.57 7.52
C GLN A 251 -17.97 15.45 8.57
N GLU A 252 -18.63 14.31 8.32
CA GLU A 252 -18.55 13.14 9.19
C GLU A 252 -17.11 12.64 9.35
N ASN A 253 -16.35 12.51 8.26
CA ASN A 253 -14.97 12.03 8.32
C ASN A 253 -14.03 13.05 8.97
N MET A 254 -14.25 14.35 8.78
CA MET A 254 -13.52 15.41 9.46
C MET A 254 -13.69 15.27 10.98
N TRP A 255 -14.93 15.14 11.44
CA TRP A 255 -15.22 14.94 12.86
C TRP A 255 -14.53 13.71 13.43
N ARG A 256 -14.69 12.58 12.75
CA ARG A 256 -14.12 11.30 13.21
C ARG A 256 -12.60 11.36 13.27
N TYR A 257 -11.96 12.13 12.38
CA TYR A 257 -10.52 12.38 12.44
C TYR A 257 -10.12 13.27 13.61
N ILE A 258 -10.87 14.35 13.88
CA ILE A 258 -10.66 15.23 15.05
C ILE A 258 -10.84 14.44 16.35
N TYR A 259 -11.91 13.65 16.45
CA TYR A 259 -12.16 12.76 17.58
C TYR A 259 -10.98 11.82 17.82
N PHE A 260 -10.49 11.17 16.76
CA PHE A 260 -9.30 10.30 16.84
C PHE A 260 -8.05 11.07 17.29
N ALA A 261 -7.78 12.24 16.71
CA ALA A 261 -6.63 13.07 17.04
C ALA A 261 -6.63 13.47 18.52
N ARG A 262 -7.81 13.81 19.06
CA ARG A 262 -7.99 14.15 20.47
C ARG A 262 -7.72 12.97 21.40
N GLN A 263 -8.26 11.78 21.09
CA GLN A 263 -8.03 10.59 21.91
C GLN A 263 -6.53 10.22 22.02
N GLU A 264 -5.77 10.46 20.96
CA GLU A 264 -4.32 10.23 20.93
C GLU A 264 -3.49 11.44 21.38
N TYR A 265 -4.14 12.57 21.69
CA TYR A 265 -3.51 13.86 21.97
C TYR A 265 -2.50 14.31 20.87
N ARG A 266 -2.83 14.00 19.61
CA ARG A 266 -2.00 14.26 18.42
C ARG A 266 -2.65 15.29 17.51
N TYR A 267 -2.38 16.56 17.81
CA TYR A 267 -2.85 17.67 17.00
C TYR A 267 -1.84 18.06 15.91
N ASN A 268 -2.34 18.41 14.73
CA ASN A 268 -1.54 18.95 13.64
C ASN A 268 -2.32 20.06 12.93
N GLU A 269 -1.66 20.80 12.03
CA GLU A 269 -2.28 21.89 11.28
C GLU A 269 -3.55 21.44 10.51
N GLN A 270 -3.59 20.18 10.09
CA GLN A 270 -4.75 19.63 9.38
C GLN A 270 -5.97 19.46 10.29
N VAL A 271 -5.77 18.95 11.51
CA VAL A 271 -6.83 18.83 12.52
C VAL A 271 -7.38 20.21 12.86
N MET A 272 -6.52 21.23 12.96
CA MET A 272 -6.94 22.62 13.13
C MET A 272 -7.81 23.10 11.96
N LYS A 273 -7.36 22.91 10.71
CA LYS A 273 -8.13 23.30 9.52
C LYS A 273 -9.49 22.61 9.44
N ASP A 274 -9.53 21.31 9.72
CA ASP A 274 -10.78 20.53 9.73
C ASP A 274 -11.72 21.01 10.84
N CYS A 275 -11.19 21.27 12.04
CA CYS A 275 -11.96 21.80 13.18
C CYS A 275 -12.61 23.15 12.84
N LEU A 276 -11.82 24.09 12.31
CA LEU A 276 -12.33 25.40 11.89
C LEU A 276 -13.32 25.30 10.73
N SER A 277 -13.11 24.38 9.79
CA SER A 277 -14.05 24.11 8.69
C SER A 277 -15.42 23.68 9.22
N LEU A 278 -15.44 22.79 10.22
CA LEU A 278 -16.68 22.33 10.84
C LEU A 278 -17.39 23.46 11.61
N ILE A 279 -16.65 24.22 12.42
CA ILE A 279 -17.19 25.38 13.17
C ILE A 279 -17.84 26.38 12.21
N ARG A 280 -17.14 26.77 11.13
CA ARG A 280 -17.63 27.72 10.13
C ARG A 280 -18.83 27.19 9.34
N SER A 281 -18.98 25.87 9.24
CA SER A 281 -20.16 25.24 8.66
C SER A 281 -21.35 25.14 9.63
N GLY A 282 -21.21 25.63 10.86
CA GLY A 282 -22.24 25.57 11.91
C GLY A 282 -22.35 24.22 12.60
N TRP A 283 -21.37 23.34 12.39
CA TRP A 283 -21.36 21.99 12.95
C TRP A 283 -20.42 21.97 14.15
N VAL A 284 -20.97 22.30 15.32
CA VAL A 284 -20.25 22.48 16.59
C VAL A 284 -20.80 21.51 17.63
N ASP A 285 -19.91 20.79 18.30
CA ASP A 285 -20.23 19.89 19.42
C ASP A 285 -19.13 19.97 20.50
N PRO A 286 -19.32 19.32 21.67
CA PRO A 286 -18.32 19.36 22.74
C PRO A 286 -16.95 18.83 22.31
N VAL A 287 -16.90 17.84 21.41
CA VAL A 287 -15.63 17.26 20.94
C VAL A 287 -14.83 18.29 20.15
N ILE A 288 -15.48 19.02 19.25
CA ILE A 288 -14.86 20.07 18.42
C ILE A 288 -14.41 21.23 19.30
N ALA A 289 -15.26 21.68 20.22
CA ALA A 289 -14.94 22.78 21.12
C ALA A 289 -13.74 22.45 22.03
N GLU A 290 -13.74 21.27 22.65
CA GLU A 290 -12.64 20.79 23.48
C GLU A 290 -11.36 20.59 22.66
N ALA A 291 -11.45 20.02 21.45
CA ALA A 291 -10.29 19.86 20.57
C ALA A 291 -9.67 21.21 20.18
N LEU A 292 -10.49 22.23 19.88
CA LEU A 292 -9.97 23.58 19.61
C LEU A 292 -9.29 24.17 20.85
N ASN A 293 -9.90 24.03 22.02
CA ASN A 293 -9.31 24.51 23.28
C ASN A 293 -7.95 23.84 23.55
N ASP A 294 -7.85 22.52 23.39
CA ASP A 294 -6.58 21.78 23.51
C ASP A 294 -5.53 22.34 22.55
N MET A 295 -5.89 22.62 21.29
CA MET A 295 -4.97 23.19 20.30
C MET A 295 -4.53 24.62 20.64
N ILE A 296 -5.42 25.44 21.23
CA ILE A 296 -5.11 26.80 21.70
C ILE A 296 -4.12 26.74 22.87
N LEU A 297 -4.34 25.83 23.82
CA LEU A 297 -3.41 25.60 24.94
C LEU A 297 -2.02 25.16 24.45
N LEU A 298 -1.96 24.40 23.35
CA LEU A 298 -0.73 24.04 22.64
C LEU A 298 -0.13 25.18 21.81
N LYS A 299 -0.68 26.40 21.87
CA LYS A 299 -0.23 27.60 21.15
C LYS A 299 -0.25 27.46 19.63
N MET A 300 -1.13 26.61 19.10
CA MET A 300 -1.34 26.51 17.65
C MET A 300 -2.04 27.76 17.12
N LYS A 301 -1.67 28.21 15.92
CA LYS A 301 -2.23 29.40 15.27
C LYS A 301 -3.23 29.00 14.16
N GLY A 302 -4.05 29.94 13.73
CA GLY A 302 -4.92 29.80 12.55
C GLY A 302 -6.42 29.99 12.80
N TYR A 303 -6.84 30.07 14.05
CA TYR A 303 -8.19 30.46 14.43
C TYR A 303 -8.34 31.98 14.41
N THR A 304 -9.58 32.44 14.18
CA THR A 304 -9.94 33.85 14.20
C THR A 304 -10.87 34.15 15.38
N GLU A 305 -10.98 35.42 15.75
CA GLU A 305 -11.90 35.85 16.81
C GLU A 305 -13.36 35.46 16.50
N LYS A 306 -13.77 35.52 15.23
CA LYS A 306 -15.09 35.04 14.77
C LYS A 306 -15.32 33.55 15.04
N ASP A 307 -14.27 32.73 14.94
CA ASP A 307 -14.39 31.30 15.23
C ASP A 307 -14.64 31.07 16.73
N LEU A 308 -14.02 31.88 17.60
CA LEU A 308 -14.25 31.86 19.06
C LEU A 308 -15.64 32.40 19.43
N GLU A 309 -16.08 33.50 18.81
CA GLU A 309 -17.44 34.03 18.97
C GLU A 309 -18.50 32.99 18.60
N THR A 310 -18.27 32.24 17.52
CA THR A 310 -19.15 31.15 17.11
C THR A 310 -19.27 30.11 18.23
N LEU A 311 -18.16 29.72 18.85
CA LEU A 311 -18.18 28.73 19.94
C LEU A 311 -18.91 29.24 21.18
N ARG A 312 -18.70 30.52 21.54
CA ARG A 312 -19.45 31.18 22.62
C ARG A 312 -20.95 31.23 22.33
N PHE A 313 -21.35 31.47 21.08
CA PHE A 313 -22.76 31.42 20.66
C PHE A 313 -23.37 30.03 20.87
N TYR A 314 -22.60 28.96 20.67
CA TYR A 314 -23.02 27.58 20.97
C TYR A 314 -22.87 27.19 22.46
N GLY A 315 -22.48 28.12 23.34
CA GLY A 315 -22.39 27.91 24.79
C GLY A 315 -21.07 27.30 25.27
N PHE A 316 -20.01 27.34 24.48
CA PHE A 316 -18.69 26.86 24.86
C PHE A 316 -17.75 28.02 25.18
N ASP A 317 -17.39 28.16 26.46
CA ASP A 317 -16.39 29.14 26.90
C ASP A 317 -14.98 28.58 26.78
N ILE A 318 -14.17 29.21 25.95
CA ILE A 318 -12.77 28.84 25.69
C ILE A 318 -11.87 29.78 26.47
N SER A 319 -10.92 29.22 27.23
CA SER A 319 -9.95 29.99 27.98
C SER A 319 -8.98 30.69 27.02
N ASP A 320 -9.16 31.98 26.83
CA ASP A 320 -8.23 32.82 26.07
C ASP A 320 -6.88 32.86 26.80
N SER A 321 -5.85 32.25 26.20
CA SER A 321 -4.46 32.29 26.69
C SER A 321 -3.81 33.68 26.64
N SER A 322 -4.54 34.71 26.21
CA SER A 322 -4.18 36.12 26.37
C SER A 322 -4.41 36.65 27.80
N SER A 323 -4.85 35.81 28.73
CA SER A 323 -5.11 36.16 30.14
C SER A 323 -4.21 35.48 31.18
N LEU A 324 -3.09 34.87 30.78
CA LEU A 324 -2.06 34.31 31.69
C LEU A 324 -0.64 34.74 31.33
#